data_AF-A0A2I0K561-F1
#
_entry.id   AF-A0A2I0K561-F1
#
_cell.length_a   1.000
_cell.length_b   1.000
_cell.length_c   1.000
_cell.angle_alpha   90.00
_cell.angle_beta   90.00
_cell.angle_gamma   90.00
#
_symmetry.space_group_name_H-M   'P 1'
#
loop_
_entity.id
_entity.type
_entity.pdbx_description
1 polymer ?
#
loop_
_entity_poly.entity_id
_entity_poly.type
_entity_poly.pdbx_seq_one_letter_code
_entity_poly.pdbx_strand_id
1 'polypeptide(L)'
;MPHNNQNANLLSLLPFFLLLLLSASYLQQSHARPLFACDPRNGLTRGLRFCRTNLPIQVRVRDLLGRLTLQEKIRLLVNNAAAVPRLGMGGYEWWSEALHGVSNVGPGTKFGRSFPGATSFPQVITTAASFNASLWEEIGRETPGEDPVLAGKYAASYVRGLQGDGAGNRLKVAACCKHYTAYDLDNWNGVDRYHFNARKITGWH
;
A
#
# COMPACT_ATOMS: atom_id res chain seq x y z
N MET A 1 15.77 72.91 -19.89
CA MET A 1 16.16 71.58 -19.38
C MET A 1 14.95 70.97 -18.68
N PRO A 2 14.43 69.81 -19.11
CA PRO A 2 13.25 69.20 -18.50
C PRO A 2 13.65 68.38 -17.27
N HIS A 3 12.93 68.56 -16.16
CA HIS A 3 13.09 67.77 -14.94
C HIS A 3 12.30 66.47 -15.09
N ASN A 4 13.00 65.35 -15.26
CA ASN A 4 12.42 64.01 -15.38
C ASN A 4 12.04 63.50 -13.98
N ASN A 5 10.74 63.26 -13.73
CA ASN A 5 10.22 62.79 -12.45
C ASN A 5 10.15 61.26 -12.46
N GLN A 6 11.20 60.58 -11.97
CA GLN A 6 11.32 59.11 -12.00
C GLN A 6 10.72 58.36 -10.80
N ASN A 7 10.03 59.04 -9.87
CA ASN A 7 9.68 58.42 -8.58
C ASN A 7 8.26 57.80 -8.50
N ALA A 8 7.48 57.79 -9.59
CA ALA A 8 6.10 57.30 -9.57
C ALA A 8 5.94 55.76 -9.70
N ASN A 9 7.04 55.02 -9.95
CA ASN A 9 6.96 53.60 -10.34
C ASN A 9 7.17 52.60 -9.20
N LEU A 10 7.56 53.05 -7.99
CA LEU A 10 7.90 52.12 -6.91
C LEU A 10 6.66 51.69 -6.09
N LEU A 11 5.67 52.57 -5.94
CA LEU A 11 4.44 52.30 -5.18
C LEU A 11 3.44 51.40 -5.93
N SER A 12 3.48 51.38 -7.27
CA SER A 12 2.60 50.53 -8.09
C SER A 12 3.00 49.05 -8.10
N LEU A 13 4.22 48.73 -7.69
CA LEU A 13 4.76 47.36 -7.65
C LEU A 13 4.50 46.63 -6.32
N LEU A 14 4.15 47.36 -5.26
CA LEU A 14 3.83 46.81 -3.94
C LEU A 14 2.70 45.76 -3.94
N PRO A 15 1.53 45.97 -4.60
CA PRO A 15 0.48 44.95 -4.61
C PRO A 15 0.90 43.68 -5.36
N PHE A 16 1.74 43.81 -6.39
CA PHE A 16 2.30 42.69 -7.13
C PHE A 16 3.26 41.87 -6.25
N PHE A 17 4.10 42.55 -5.47
CA PHE A 17 5.00 41.92 -4.50
C PHE A 17 4.23 41.23 -3.37
N LEU A 18 3.13 41.82 -2.89
CA LEU A 18 2.28 41.23 -1.86
C LEU A 18 1.58 39.96 -2.37
N LEU A 19 1.08 39.98 -3.61
CA LEU A 19 0.50 38.81 -4.29
C LEU A 19 1.52 37.69 -4.51
N LEU A 20 2.77 38.05 -4.82
CA LEU A 20 3.88 37.09 -4.98
C LEU A 20 4.28 36.46 -3.63
N LEU A 21 4.25 37.22 -2.53
CA LEU A 21 4.50 36.71 -1.18
C LEU A 21 3.33 35.84 -0.66
N LEU A 22 2.09 36.21 -1.01
CA LEU A 22 0.90 35.40 -0.74
C LEU A 22 0.92 34.09 -1.54
N SER A 23 1.33 34.10 -2.81
CA SER A 23 1.45 32.85 -3.59
C SER A 23 2.63 31.99 -3.16
N ALA A 24 3.75 32.60 -2.74
CA ALA A 24 4.89 31.87 -2.18
C ALA A 24 4.57 31.16 -0.86
N SER A 25 3.64 31.69 -0.05
CA SER A 25 3.16 31.02 1.18
C SER A 25 2.15 29.88 0.91
N TYR A 26 1.67 29.72 -0.33
CA TYR A 26 0.87 28.55 -0.76
C TYR A 26 1.71 27.37 -1.29
N LEU A 27 3.04 27.46 -1.30
CA LEU A 27 3.90 26.29 -1.49
C LEU A 27 3.79 25.38 -0.26
N GLN A 28 2.71 24.60 -0.21
CA GLN A 28 2.52 23.55 0.76
C GLN A 28 3.62 22.51 0.57
N GLN A 29 4.55 22.48 1.51
CA GLN A 29 5.61 21.50 1.57
C GLN A 29 5.02 20.11 1.77
N SER A 30 5.05 19.30 0.71
CA SER A 30 4.74 17.86 0.74
C SER A 30 5.64 17.18 1.77
N HIS A 31 5.18 17.07 3.01
CA HIS A 31 5.92 16.37 4.04
C HIS A 31 5.95 14.88 3.67
N ALA A 32 7.16 14.32 3.54
CA ALA A 32 7.33 12.88 3.45
C ALA A 32 6.62 12.24 4.65
N ARG A 33 5.87 11.15 4.41
CA ARG A 33 5.17 10.44 5.49
C ARG A 33 6.17 10.07 6.58
N PRO A 34 5.83 10.27 7.86
CA PRO A 34 6.72 9.89 8.96
C PRO A 34 7.10 8.42 8.82
N LEU A 35 8.37 8.10 9.10
CA LEU A 35 8.86 6.74 9.02
C LEU A 35 8.09 5.86 10.02
N PHE A 36 7.62 4.71 9.53
CA PHE A 36 6.84 3.77 10.33
C PHE A 36 7.65 3.18 11.50
N ALA A 37 8.93 2.89 11.27
CA ALA A 37 9.86 2.40 12.27
C ALA A 37 11.29 2.82 11.91
N CYS A 38 12.20 2.70 12.88
CA CYS A 38 13.64 2.91 12.67
C CYS A 38 13.99 4.32 12.14
N ASP A 39 13.34 5.36 12.68
CA ASP A 39 13.71 6.75 12.39
C ASP A 39 15.19 6.99 12.78
N PRO A 40 16.08 7.34 11.83
CA PRO A 40 17.50 7.60 12.11
C PRO A 40 17.73 8.73 13.12
N ARG A 41 16.75 9.63 13.25
CA ARG A 41 16.76 10.77 14.19
C ARG A 41 16.41 10.32 15.61
N ASN A 42 15.78 9.16 15.78
CA ASN A 42 15.44 8.64 17.10
C ASN A 42 16.66 7.96 17.72
N GLY A 43 17.34 8.69 18.62
CA GLY A 43 18.53 8.21 19.32
C GLY A 43 18.33 6.92 20.13
N LEU A 44 17.10 6.63 20.57
CA LEU A 44 16.78 5.45 21.38
C LEU A 44 16.61 4.19 20.53
N THR A 45 16.07 4.32 19.32
CA THR A 45 15.67 3.17 18.49
C THR A 45 16.60 2.93 17.30
N ARG A 46 17.34 3.95 16.82
CA ARG A 46 18.26 3.83 15.68
C ARG A 46 19.35 2.74 15.86
N GLY A 47 19.77 2.50 17.11
CA GLY A 47 20.86 1.56 17.42
C GLY A 47 20.41 0.09 17.54
N LEU A 48 19.09 -0.15 17.61
CA LEU A 48 18.51 -1.47 17.81
C LEU A 48 18.84 -2.39 16.63
N ARG A 49 19.09 -3.67 16.92
CA ARG A 49 19.54 -4.64 15.90
C ARG A 49 18.52 -4.78 14.77
N PHE A 50 17.23 -4.76 15.06
CA PHE A 50 16.20 -4.83 14.01
C PHE A 50 16.19 -3.63 13.03
N CYS A 51 16.79 -2.49 13.40
CA CYS A 51 16.93 -1.31 12.54
C CYS A 51 18.18 -1.32 11.65
N ARG A 52 19.09 -2.28 11.82
CA ARG A 52 20.31 -2.39 11.03
C ARG A 52 20.05 -3.13 9.72
N THR A 53 20.01 -2.39 8.61
CA THR A 53 19.67 -2.92 7.27
C THR A 53 20.75 -3.81 6.66
N ASN A 54 21.97 -3.80 7.20
CA ASN A 54 23.05 -4.71 6.82
C ASN A 54 22.95 -6.10 7.44
N LEU A 55 22.01 -6.33 8.38
CA LEU A 55 21.77 -7.64 8.97
C LEU A 55 20.71 -8.42 8.17
N PRO A 56 20.80 -9.76 8.11
CA PRO A 56 19.76 -10.59 7.49
C PRO A 56 18.39 -10.35 8.12
N ILE A 57 17.33 -10.38 7.30
CA ILE A 57 15.95 -10.11 7.75
C ILE A 57 15.55 -11.00 8.94
N GLN A 58 15.94 -12.27 8.93
CA GLN A 58 15.67 -13.21 10.02
C GLN A 58 16.28 -12.79 11.36
N VAL A 59 17.49 -12.23 11.34
CA VAL A 59 18.15 -11.69 12.53
C VAL A 59 17.40 -10.47 13.05
N ARG A 60 16.98 -9.59 12.15
CA ARG A 60 16.22 -8.39 12.49
C ARG A 60 14.85 -8.73 13.08
N VAL A 61 14.13 -9.66 12.47
CA VAL A 61 12.82 -10.16 12.95
C VAL A 61 12.97 -10.80 14.32
N ARG A 62 13.99 -11.65 14.53
CA ARG A 62 14.21 -12.29 15.83
C ARG A 62 14.50 -11.29 16.95
N ASP A 63 15.31 -10.27 16.69
CA ASP A 63 15.57 -9.19 17.67
C ASP A 63 14.30 -8.41 17.98
N LEU A 64 13.49 -8.07 16.97
CA LEU A 64 12.21 -7.38 17.18
C LEU A 64 11.26 -8.22 18.05
N LEU A 65 11.01 -9.48 17.67
CA LEU A 65 10.11 -10.38 18.40
C LEU A 65 10.59 -10.67 19.83
N GLY A 66 11.90 -10.67 20.07
CA GLY A 66 12.49 -10.82 21.40
C GLY A 66 12.30 -9.58 22.30
N ARG A 67 12.05 -8.40 21.72
CA ARG A 67 11.83 -7.14 22.47
C ARG A 67 10.38 -6.88 22.81
N LEU A 68 9.45 -7.51 22.09
CA LEU A 68 8.02 -7.33 22.29
C LEU A 68 7.54 -8.11 23.51
N THR A 69 6.76 -7.45 24.35
CA THR A 69 5.98 -8.12 25.41
C THR A 69 4.89 -9.00 24.81
N LEU A 70 4.33 -9.91 25.60
CA LEU A 70 3.21 -10.73 25.15
C LEU A 70 2.00 -9.87 24.76
N GLN A 71 1.71 -8.83 25.55
CA GLN A 71 0.59 -7.90 25.27
C GLN A 71 0.83 -7.12 23.98
N GLU A 72 2.07 -6.67 23.72
CA GLU A 72 2.42 -6.02 22.46
C GLU A 72 2.23 -6.99 21.28
N LYS A 73 2.66 -8.26 21.40
CA LYS A 73 2.47 -9.28 20.35
C LYS A 73 1.00 -9.50 20.01
N ILE A 74 0.14 -9.66 21.03
CA ILE A 74 -1.30 -9.88 20.84
C ILE A 74 -1.93 -8.73 20.03
N ARG A 75 -1.54 -7.48 20.32
CA ARG A 75 -2.07 -6.29 19.63
C ARG A 75 -1.57 -6.11 18.19
N LEU A 76 -0.60 -6.91 17.76
CA LEU A 76 -0.07 -6.90 16.39
C LEU A 76 -0.68 -8.00 15.51
N LEU A 77 -1.54 -8.88 16.06
CA LEU A 77 -2.19 -9.97 15.33
C LEU A 77 -3.48 -9.57 14.62
N VAL A 78 -3.93 -8.32 14.79
CA VAL A 78 -5.12 -7.77 14.13
C VAL A 78 -4.71 -6.90 12.94
N ASN A 79 -5.65 -6.66 12.01
CA ASN A 79 -5.37 -5.86 10.82
C ASN A 79 -4.98 -4.41 11.18
N ASN A 80 -5.64 -3.81 12.17
CA ASN A 80 -5.26 -2.52 12.75
C ASN A 80 -4.22 -2.72 13.86
N ALA A 81 -2.99 -3.03 13.46
CA ALA A 81 -1.90 -3.33 14.38
C ALA A 81 -1.52 -2.08 15.18
N ALA A 82 -1.56 -2.19 16.50
CA ALA A 82 -1.30 -1.07 17.39
C ALA A 82 0.17 -0.59 17.32
N ALA A 83 0.37 0.70 17.59
CA ALA A 83 1.72 1.25 17.74
C ALA A 83 2.46 0.61 18.92
N VAL A 84 3.79 0.55 18.84
CA VAL A 84 4.69 0.17 19.94
C VAL A 84 5.67 1.33 20.17
N PRO A 85 5.25 2.41 20.87
CA PRO A 85 6.03 3.64 20.97
C PRO A 85 7.41 3.46 21.60
N ARG A 86 7.53 2.54 22.57
CA ARG A 86 8.81 2.22 23.23
C ARG A 86 9.87 1.69 22.26
N LEU A 87 9.45 1.04 21.16
CA LEU A 87 10.32 0.56 20.09
C LEU A 87 10.33 1.50 18.88
N GLY A 88 9.66 2.66 18.97
CA GLY A 88 9.55 3.63 17.88
C GLY A 88 8.81 3.09 16.66
N MET A 89 7.84 2.20 16.88
CA MET A 89 6.99 1.66 15.82
C MET A 89 5.62 2.35 15.84
N GLY A 90 5.20 2.88 14.68
CA GLY A 90 3.86 3.37 14.46
C GLY A 90 2.81 2.25 14.41
N GLY A 91 1.53 2.62 14.39
CA GLY A 91 0.44 1.69 14.10
C GLY A 91 0.37 1.39 12.61
N TYR A 92 0.08 0.15 12.24
CA TYR A 92 0.07 -0.32 10.86
C TYR A 92 -1.29 -0.91 10.50
N GLU A 93 -1.77 -0.61 9.30
CA GLU A 93 -3.00 -1.20 8.79
C GLU A 93 -2.68 -2.22 7.70
N TRP A 94 -2.92 -3.48 8.00
CA TRP A 94 -2.69 -4.60 7.08
C TRP A 94 -3.79 -4.71 6.02
N TRP A 95 -5.01 -4.21 6.30
CA TRP A 95 -6.11 -4.31 5.35
C TRP A 95 -6.10 -3.15 4.34
N SER A 96 -5.45 -3.41 3.21
CA SER A 96 -5.52 -2.58 2.00
C SER A 96 -6.02 -3.42 0.83
N GLU A 97 -6.83 -2.81 -0.05
CA GLU A 97 -7.40 -3.49 -1.22
C GLU A 97 -6.77 -2.96 -2.50
N ALA A 98 -6.49 -3.90 -3.41
CA ALA A 98 -5.64 -3.65 -4.56
C ALA A 98 -6.09 -4.37 -5.83
N LEU A 99 -7.36 -4.85 -5.87
CA LEU A 99 -7.90 -5.72 -6.92
C LEU A 99 -7.54 -5.19 -8.31
N HIS A 100 -8.22 -4.17 -8.89
CA HIS A 100 -7.98 -3.63 -10.27
C HIS A 100 -7.37 -2.23 -10.24
N GLY A 101 -6.66 -1.94 -9.18
CA GLY A 101 -6.21 -0.60 -8.83
C GLY A 101 -6.14 -0.50 -7.33
N VAL A 102 -5.45 0.53 -6.83
CA VAL A 102 -5.51 0.82 -5.40
C VAL A 102 -6.95 1.21 -5.08
N SER A 103 -7.53 0.60 -4.05
CA SER A 103 -8.90 0.89 -3.63
C SER A 103 -8.91 1.64 -2.30
N ASN A 104 -9.93 2.45 -2.08
CA ASN A 104 -10.20 3.10 -0.79
C ASN A 104 -11.12 2.26 0.13
N VAL A 105 -11.47 1.04 -0.32
CA VAL A 105 -12.20 0.04 0.47
C VAL A 105 -11.31 -0.47 1.59
N GLY A 106 -11.88 -0.55 2.79
CA GLY A 106 -11.15 -0.87 4.01
C GLY A 106 -10.44 0.35 4.63
N PRO A 107 -9.73 0.14 5.74
CA PRO A 107 -9.06 1.22 6.49
C PRO A 107 -7.70 1.65 5.92
N GLY A 108 -6.97 0.79 5.21
CA GLY A 108 -5.54 0.99 4.92
C GLY A 108 -5.20 2.02 3.85
N THR A 109 -6.15 2.38 2.97
CA THR A 109 -5.93 3.40 1.93
C THR A 109 -7.08 4.40 1.83
N LYS A 110 -6.74 5.69 1.72
CA LYS A 110 -7.67 6.80 1.50
C LYS A 110 -7.11 7.76 0.45
N PHE A 111 -7.98 8.18 -0.47
CA PHE A 111 -7.68 9.24 -1.43
C PHE A 111 -7.95 10.60 -0.80
N GLY A 112 -7.09 11.56 -1.07
CA GLY A 112 -7.14 12.90 -0.50
C GLY A 112 -6.59 13.91 -1.48
N ARG A 113 -6.43 15.17 -1.05
CA ARG A 113 -6.06 16.26 -1.98
C ARG A 113 -4.77 16.02 -2.76
N SER A 114 -3.75 15.41 -2.13
CA SER A 114 -2.47 15.12 -2.78
C SER A 114 -2.53 13.91 -3.73
N PHE A 115 -3.48 13.01 -3.53
CA PHE A 115 -3.67 11.78 -4.32
C PHE A 115 -5.18 11.54 -4.45
N PRO A 116 -5.86 12.21 -5.40
CA PRO A 116 -7.33 12.23 -5.46
C PRO A 116 -7.94 10.91 -5.94
N GLY A 117 -7.13 10.01 -6.50
CA GLY A 117 -7.55 8.70 -6.94
C GLY A 117 -6.37 7.84 -7.38
N ALA A 118 -6.69 6.65 -7.88
CA ALA A 118 -5.74 5.74 -8.51
C ALA A 118 -6.29 5.28 -9.86
N THR A 119 -5.42 4.81 -10.74
CA THR A 119 -5.82 4.20 -12.01
C THR A 119 -6.76 3.02 -11.75
N SER A 120 -7.89 2.99 -12.44
CA SER A 120 -8.84 1.88 -12.44
C SER A 120 -8.67 1.11 -13.75
N PHE A 121 -8.09 -0.08 -13.67
CA PHE A 121 -7.95 -0.98 -14.80
C PHE A 121 -9.29 -1.68 -15.11
N PRO A 122 -9.46 -2.28 -16.31
CA PRO A 122 -10.62 -3.12 -16.61
C PRO A 122 -10.81 -4.20 -15.54
N GLN A 123 -12.08 -4.54 -15.28
CA GLN A 123 -12.41 -5.64 -14.40
C GLN A 123 -11.73 -6.92 -14.86
N VAL A 124 -11.38 -7.71 -13.86
CA VAL A 124 -10.73 -9.00 -13.97
C VAL A 124 -11.00 -9.80 -15.24
N ILE A 125 -12.27 -10.12 -15.47
CA ILE A 125 -12.69 -11.05 -16.51
C ILE A 125 -12.32 -10.52 -17.90
N THR A 126 -12.39 -9.20 -18.06
CA THR A 126 -12.04 -8.49 -19.30
C THR A 126 -10.53 -8.52 -19.52
N THR A 127 -9.73 -8.38 -18.46
CA THR A 127 -8.27 -8.46 -18.56
C THR A 127 -7.78 -9.88 -18.87
N ALA A 128 -8.40 -10.90 -18.26
CA ALA A 128 -8.08 -12.30 -18.53
C ALA A 128 -8.38 -12.70 -19.99
N ALA A 129 -9.45 -12.14 -20.59
CA ALA A 129 -9.82 -12.39 -21.98
C ALA A 129 -8.77 -11.93 -23.02
N SER A 130 -7.73 -11.18 -22.60
CA SER A 130 -6.63 -10.78 -23.50
C SER A 130 -5.62 -11.89 -23.82
N PHE A 131 -5.59 -12.97 -23.03
CA PHE A 131 -4.61 -14.08 -23.17
C PHE A 131 -3.14 -13.63 -23.25
N ASN A 132 -2.79 -12.46 -22.67
CA ASN A 132 -1.46 -11.87 -22.75
C ASN A 132 -0.78 -11.84 -21.36
N ALA A 133 0.15 -12.76 -21.13
CA ALA A 133 0.84 -12.91 -19.86
C ALA A 133 1.70 -11.70 -19.46
N SER A 134 2.31 -11.01 -20.42
CA SER A 134 3.07 -9.78 -20.17
C SER A 134 2.15 -8.65 -19.75
N LEU A 135 0.99 -8.52 -20.40
CA LEU A 135 -0.04 -7.56 -20.02
C LEU A 135 -0.59 -7.87 -18.61
N TRP A 136 -0.74 -9.14 -18.23
CA TRP A 136 -1.17 -9.50 -16.88
C TRP A 136 -0.11 -9.22 -15.82
N GLU A 137 1.18 -9.35 -16.13
CA GLU A 137 2.28 -8.98 -15.23
C GLU A 137 2.36 -7.47 -15.06
N GLU A 138 2.17 -6.71 -16.15
CA GLU A 138 2.09 -5.24 -16.11
C GLU A 138 0.86 -4.74 -15.37
N ILE A 139 -0.30 -5.41 -15.56
CA ILE A 139 -1.53 -5.03 -14.88
C ILE A 139 -1.49 -5.50 -13.42
N GLY A 140 -0.97 -6.69 -13.11
CA GLY A 140 -0.65 -7.19 -11.77
C GLY A 140 -1.72 -6.95 -10.71
N ARG A 141 -2.98 -6.82 -11.16
CA ARG A 141 -4.21 -6.41 -10.49
C ARG A 141 -5.38 -7.17 -11.16
N GLU A 142 -6.24 -7.94 -10.44
CA GLU A 142 -7.29 -8.93 -10.86
C GLU A 142 -7.23 -10.50 -10.65
N THR A 143 -8.37 -11.22 -10.89
CA THR A 143 -8.72 -12.65 -10.57
C THR A 143 -9.10 -13.60 -11.77
N PRO A 144 -8.25 -14.50 -12.21
CA PRO A 144 -8.38 -15.17 -13.52
C PRO A 144 -9.48 -16.25 -13.68
N GLY A 145 -10.71 -15.86 -14.06
CA GLY A 145 -11.74 -16.73 -14.68
C GLY A 145 -12.02 -18.08 -13.99
N GLU A 146 -12.55 -19.06 -14.74
CA GLU A 146 -12.89 -20.41 -14.23
C GLU A 146 -11.85 -21.50 -14.55
N ASP A 147 -10.94 -21.27 -15.51
CA ASP A 147 -9.91 -22.26 -15.87
C ASP A 147 -8.77 -22.26 -14.83
N PRO A 148 -8.54 -23.37 -14.11
CA PRO A 148 -7.56 -23.41 -13.02
C PRO A 148 -6.10 -23.23 -13.48
N VAL A 149 -5.77 -23.60 -14.73
CA VAL A 149 -4.40 -23.47 -15.26
C VAL A 149 -4.09 -22.01 -15.61
N LEU A 150 -5.00 -21.35 -16.33
CA LEU A 150 -4.98 -19.92 -16.56
C LEU A 150 -4.96 -19.18 -15.23
N ALA A 151 -5.73 -19.67 -14.25
CA ALA A 151 -5.80 -19.07 -12.95
C ALA A 151 -4.48 -19.08 -12.18
N GLY A 152 -3.82 -20.25 -12.16
CA GLY A 152 -2.51 -20.39 -11.56
C GLY A 152 -1.44 -19.53 -12.26
N LYS A 153 -1.42 -19.50 -13.60
CA LYS A 153 -0.44 -18.72 -14.38
C LYS A 153 -0.59 -17.23 -14.14
N TYR A 154 -1.82 -16.73 -14.20
CA TYR A 154 -2.11 -15.33 -13.91
C TYR A 154 -1.71 -14.98 -12.48
N ALA A 155 -2.09 -15.78 -11.48
CA ALA A 155 -1.76 -15.51 -10.07
C ALA A 155 -0.24 -15.45 -9.84
N ALA A 156 0.54 -16.29 -10.53
CA ALA A 156 2.00 -16.26 -10.45
C ALA A 156 2.59 -14.96 -11.05
N SER A 157 2.16 -14.57 -12.25
CA SER A 157 2.61 -13.32 -12.90
C SER A 157 2.23 -12.09 -12.07
N TYR A 158 1.04 -12.11 -11.48
CA TYR A 158 0.53 -11.06 -10.64
C TYR A 158 1.36 -10.82 -9.38
N VAL A 159 1.61 -11.90 -8.63
CA VAL A 159 2.40 -11.86 -7.40
C VAL A 159 3.80 -11.35 -7.72
N ARG A 160 4.37 -11.73 -8.87
CA ARG A 160 5.65 -11.21 -9.34
C ARG A 160 5.59 -9.70 -9.62
N GLY A 161 4.57 -9.22 -10.32
CA GLY A 161 4.38 -7.79 -10.59
C GLY A 161 4.28 -6.95 -9.32
N LEU A 162 3.48 -7.39 -8.34
CA LEU A 162 3.30 -6.68 -7.06
C LEU A 162 4.54 -6.73 -6.16
N GLN A 163 5.16 -7.89 -6.03
CA GLN A 163 6.30 -8.08 -5.12
C GLN A 163 7.60 -7.52 -5.69
N GLY A 164 7.69 -7.38 -7.01
CA GLY A 164 8.89 -7.00 -7.73
C GLY A 164 9.82 -8.19 -8.00
N ASP A 165 10.98 -7.89 -8.57
CA ASP A 165 12.03 -8.85 -8.95
C ASP A 165 12.89 -9.33 -7.77
N GLY A 166 12.63 -8.84 -6.56
CA GLY A 166 13.41 -9.15 -5.36
C GLY A 166 14.81 -8.55 -5.35
N ALA A 167 15.12 -7.60 -6.24
CA ALA A 167 16.42 -6.94 -6.29
C ALA A 167 16.80 -6.36 -4.91
N GLY A 168 17.97 -6.78 -4.41
CA GLY A 168 18.49 -6.35 -3.11
C GLY A 168 17.71 -6.86 -1.90
N ASN A 169 16.98 -7.98 -2.02
CA ASN A 169 16.10 -8.53 -0.96
C ASN A 169 15.02 -7.52 -0.50
N ARG A 170 14.53 -6.70 -1.42
CA ARG A 170 13.49 -5.70 -1.15
C ARG A 170 12.19 -6.08 -1.83
N LEU A 171 11.15 -6.16 -1.02
CA LEU A 171 9.79 -6.34 -1.48
C LEU A 171 9.19 -4.97 -1.84
N LYS A 172 8.56 -4.85 -3.01
CA LYS A 172 7.81 -3.64 -3.37
C LYS A 172 6.52 -3.55 -2.55
N VAL A 173 5.67 -4.58 -2.63
CA VAL A 173 4.44 -4.75 -1.84
C VAL A 173 4.25 -6.23 -1.53
N ALA A 174 3.72 -6.58 -0.35
CA ALA A 174 3.35 -7.97 -0.05
C ALA A 174 2.01 -8.32 -0.70
N ALA A 175 2.00 -9.37 -1.52
CA ALA A 175 0.77 -9.89 -2.12
C ALA A 175 0.16 -10.97 -1.22
N CYS A 176 -1.16 -10.97 -1.07
CA CYS A 176 -1.90 -11.97 -0.30
C CYS A 176 -2.89 -12.68 -1.22
N CYS A 177 -2.60 -13.93 -1.58
CA CYS A 177 -3.54 -14.76 -2.33
C CYS A 177 -4.79 -15.03 -1.49
N LYS A 178 -5.97 -14.80 -2.06
CA LYS A 178 -7.28 -15.03 -1.43
C LYS A 178 -8.27 -15.59 -2.44
N HIS A 179 -9.34 -16.26 -2.05
CA HIS A 179 -9.65 -16.70 -0.68
C HIS A 179 -9.34 -18.20 -0.61
N TYR A 180 -8.20 -18.54 0.00
CA TYR A 180 -7.77 -19.92 0.08
C TYR A 180 -8.63 -20.68 1.11
N THR A 181 -9.42 -21.70 0.73
CA THR A 181 -9.64 -22.30 -0.60
C THR A 181 -11.13 -22.53 -0.85
N ALA A 182 -11.50 -22.73 -2.12
CA ALA A 182 -12.85 -23.12 -2.56
C ALA A 182 -13.98 -22.18 -2.10
N TYR A 183 -13.70 -20.87 -2.15
CA TYR A 183 -14.69 -19.82 -1.97
C TYR A 183 -15.15 -19.31 -3.34
N ASP A 184 -16.35 -19.67 -3.76
CA ASP A 184 -16.97 -19.26 -5.04
C ASP A 184 -18.46 -18.91 -4.92
N LEU A 185 -19.05 -19.02 -3.73
CA LEU A 185 -20.45 -18.71 -3.44
C LEU A 185 -20.59 -17.69 -2.30
N ASP A 186 -21.33 -16.62 -2.54
CA ASP A 186 -21.60 -15.59 -1.53
C ASP A 186 -22.89 -15.86 -0.74
N ASN A 187 -23.98 -16.19 -1.44
CA ASN A 187 -25.27 -16.58 -0.85
C ASN A 187 -26.10 -17.33 -1.90
N TRP A 188 -26.26 -18.64 -1.70
CA TRP A 188 -27.00 -19.48 -2.64
C TRP A 188 -27.87 -20.49 -1.88
N ASN A 189 -29.13 -20.61 -2.31
CA ASN A 189 -30.10 -21.54 -1.73
C ASN A 189 -30.22 -21.47 -0.19
N GLY A 190 -30.17 -20.24 0.36
CA GLY A 190 -30.28 -20.00 1.80
C GLY A 190 -29.01 -20.30 2.61
N VAL A 191 -27.90 -20.65 1.95
CA VAL A 191 -26.59 -20.83 2.58
C VAL A 191 -25.71 -19.62 2.26
N ASP A 192 -25.33 -18.89 3.29
CA ASP A 192 -24.36 -17.81 3.17
C ASP A 192 -22.92 -18.32 3.28
N ARG A 193 -21.99 -17.49 2.82
CA ARG A 193 -20.55 -17.76 2.84
C ARG A 193 -19.93 -18.07 4.20
N TYR A 194 -20.53 -17.63 5.31
CA TYR A 194 -20.00 -17.88 6.66
C TYR A 194 -20.40 -19.28 7.17
N HIS A 195 -21.43 -19.87 6.55
CA HIS A 195 -21.99 -21.16 6.94
C HIS A 195 -21.88 -22.23 5.83
N PHE A 196 -21.24 -21.91 4.70
CA PHE A 196 -21.01 -22.84 3.60
C PHE A 196 -20.02 -23.96 3.98
N ASN A 197 -20.36 -25.19 3.60
CA ASN A 197 -19.54 -26.38 3.83
C ASN A 197 -19.26 -27.11 2.52
N ALA A 198 -18.09 -26.85 1.93
CA ALA A 198 -17.63 -27.51 0.70
C ALA A 198 -17.35 -29.00 0.96
N ARG A 199 -18.06 -29.89 0.26
CA ARG A 199 -17.82 -31.34 0.31
C ARG A 199 -17.16 -31.82 -0.96
N LYS A 200 -16.08 -32.59 -0.82
CA LYS A 200 -15.50 -33.34 -1.93
C LYS A 200 -16.42 -34.50 -2.26
N ILE A 201 -17.03 -34.50 -3.44
CA ILE A 201 -17.76 -35.68 -3.93
C ILE A 201 -16.70 -36.71 -4.33
N THR A 202 -16.53 -37.75 -3.52
CA THR A 202 -15.73 -38.93 -3.86
C THR A 202 -16.68 -40.03 -4.35
N GLY A 203 -17.12 -39.93 -5.60
CA GLY A 203 -18.00 -40.93 -6.19
C GLY A 203 -18.73 -40.39 -7.41
N TRP A 204 -18.36 -40.89 -8.60
CA TRP A 204 -19.22 -40.83 -9.77
C TRP A 204 -20.19 -42.01 -9.66
N HIS A 205 -21.50 -41.72 -9.63
CA HIS A 205 -22.54 -42.70 -9.96
C HIS A 205 -22.97 -42.48 -11.41
#